data_AF-A0ABC9SZS6-F1
#
_entry.id   AF-A0ABC9SZS6-F1
#
_cell.length_a   1.000
_cell.length_b   1.000
_cell.length_c   1.000
_cell.angle_alpha   90.00
_cell.angle_beta   90.00
_cell.angle_gamma   90.00
#
_symmetry.space_group_name_H-M   'P 1'
#
loop_
_entity.id
_entity.type
_entity.pdbx_description
1 polymer ?
#
loop_
_entity_poly.entity_id
_entity_poly.type
_entity_poly.pdbx_seq_one_letter_code
_entity_poly.pdbx_strand_id
1 'polypeptide(L)'
;MTNKICKLHRPERREVFMKIIDEMKKAGWQQLNAATPSKDTIYVMYSSGNDGMKNHSIELRPFDVATASSQDIIAGTYKGYDIRDPSCTFTDATFRLIERYDKEQDVTFGGPGSFYPLCFHQGKTTNSTNVTSIGKVIVMVDLYLYVDKDIVIYCVYENDDNLPERKGKTVIGLFGIPDEQYQQEQFTPISSPFSVLVSVCPKWDPYSALVAARSKLIYEGLKNVSVPTFIWDKVFLKAPSLEGDIIFTSFFMGDNIDGLRAKFDGLYTYRGSNFVTGDIVEISQDGEVQKYKLFNTYYSSVWSSFPEYNIALRVE
;
A
#
# COMPACT_ATOMS: atom_id res chain seq x y z
N MET A 1 -6.84 11.51 16.74
CA MET A 1 -6.10 11.27 15.49
C MET A 1 -4.67 10.96 15.85
N THR A 2 -4.16 9.82 15.41
CA THR A 2 -2.73 9.49 15.50
C THR A 2 -2.02 10.25 14.39
N ASN A 3 -0.97 11.02 14.68
CA ASN A 3 -0.28 11.84 13.68
C ASN A 3 0.50 10.94 12.68
N LYS A 4 -0.17 10.53 11.60
CA LYS A 4 0.43 9.75 10.51
C LYS A 4 1.26 10.62 9.57
N ILE A 5 2.46 10.98 10.01
CA ILE A 5 3.39 11.84 9.27
C ILE A 5 4.33 10.98 8.41
N CYS A 6 4.21 11.09 7.10
CA CYS A 6 5.06 10.38 6.15
C CYS A 6 6.43 11.02 6.07
N LYS A 7 7.48 10.30 6.47
CA LYS A 7 8.87 10.78 6.42
C LYS A 7 9.42 10.64 5.01
N LEU A 8 10.15 11.66 4.57
CA LEU A 8 10.85 11.63 3.28
C LEU A 8 12.15 10.82 3.38
N HIS A 9 12.33 9.91 2.44
CA HIS A 9 13.57 9.21 2.15
C HIS A 9 13.92 9.40 0.67
N ARG A 10 15.21 9.40 0.33
CA ARG A 10 15.69 9.49 -1.06
C ARG A 10 16.51 8.26 -1.47
N PRO A 11 15.89 7.08 -1.50
CA PRO A 11 16.57 5.87 -1.91
C PRO A 11 16.73 5.79 -3.44
N GLU A 12 17.63 4.91 -3.87
CA GLU A 12 17.47 4.32 -5.20
C GLU A 12 16.22 3.43 -5.19
N ARG A 13 15.49 3.37 -6.31
CA ARG A 13 14.30 2.52 -6.47
C ARG A 13 14.47 1.11 -5.89
N ARG A 14 15.59 0.44 -6.19
CA ARG A 14 15.88 -0.94 -5.77
C ARG A 14 15.90 -1.11 -4.24
N GLU A 15 16.13 -0.03 -3.51
CA GLU A 15 16.21 0.00 -2.05
C GLU A 15 14.83 0.22 -1.40
N VAL A 16 13.81 0.67 -2.14
CA VAL A 16 12.46 0.98 -1.63
C VAL A 16 11.87 -0.19 -0.84
N PHE A 17 11.94 -1.41 -1.41
CA PHE A 17 11.40 -2.59 -0.75
C PHE A 17 12.05 -2.84 0.62
N MET A 18 13.39 -2.85 0.67
CA MET A 18 14.12 -3.08 1.92
C MET A 18 13.91 -1.93 2.90
N LYS A 19 13.79 -0.70 2.41
CA LYS A 19 13.47 0.45 3.25
C LYS A 19 12.12 0.30 3.95
N ILE A 20 11.10 -0.19 3.24
CA ILE A 20 9.79 -0.51 3.84
C ILE A 20 9.95 -1.61 4.90
N ILE A 21 10.63 -2.72 4.58
CA ILE A 21 10.86 -3.82 5.53
C ILE A 21 11.59 -3.35 6.80
N ASP A 22 12.60 -2.49 6.65
CA ASP A 22 13.37 -1.96 7.77
C ASP A 22 12.54 -1.03 8.66
N GLU A 23 11.72 -0.16 8.08
CA GLU A 23 10.82 0.69 8.87
C GLU A 23 9.69 -0.12 9.54
N MET A 24 9.20 -1.19 8.91
CA MET A 24 8.29 -2.15 9.57
C MET A 24 8.93 -2.76 10.81
N LYS A 25 10.17 -3.26 10.70
CA LYS A 25 10.90 -3.83 11.84
C LYS A 25 11.10 -2.80 12.96
N LYS A 26 11.46 -1.56 12.62
CA LYS A 26 11.62 -0.46 13.58
C LYS A 26 10.32 -0.11 14.29
N ALA A 27 9.19 -0.15 13.59
CA ALA A 27 7.86 0.05 14.16
C ALA A 27 7.41 -1.12 15.05
N GLY A 28 8.14 -2.24 15.07
CA GLY A 28 7.86 -3.39 15.91
C GLY A 28 7.10 -4.51 15.20
N TRP A 29 7.07 -4.51 13.86
CA TRP A 29 6.69 -5.71 13.11
C TRP A 29 7.79 -6.77 13.23
N GLN A 30 7.37 -8.02 13.30
CA GLN A 30 8.25 -9.18 13.38
C GLN A 30 8.33 -9.86 12.02
N GLN A 31 9.55 -10.25 11.64
CA GLN A 31 9.74 -11.16 10.52
C GLN A 31 9.69 -12.60 11.06
N LEU A 32 8.59 -13.31 10.81
CA LEU A 32 8.35 -14.64 11.40
C LEU A 32 9.33 -15.70 10.89
N ASN A 33 9.84 -15.54 9.67
CA ASN A 33 10.79 -16.44 9.03
C ASN A 33 12.26 -16.01 9.19
N ALA A 34 12.59 -15.11 10.13
CA ALA A 34 13.95 -14.57 10.28
C ALA A 34 15.03 -15.64 10.59
N ALA A 35 14.63 -16.81 11.08
CA ALA A 35 15.52 -17.92 11.44
C ALA A 35 15.62 -19.01 10.34
N THR A 36 14.97 -18.83 9.19
CA THR A 36 14.92 -19.85 8.13
C THR A 36 15.76 -19.46 6.91
N PRO A 37 16.06 -20.40 5.99
CA PRO A 37 16.79 -20.10 4.76
C PRO A 37 16.07 -19.09 3.85
N SER A 38 14.74 -19.01 3.90
CA SER A 38 13.96 -18.09 3.06
C SER A 38 13.97 -16.63 3.53
N LYS A 39 14.57 -16.31 4.68
CA LYS A 39 14.51 -14.98 5.33
C LYS A 39 14.88 -13.79 4.43
N ASP A 40 15.73 -13.99 3.43
CA ASP A 40 16.22 -12.93 2.54
C ASP A 40 15.56 -12.97 1.15
N THR A 41 14.69 -13.94 0.89
CA THR A 41 13.96 -14.11 -0.38
C THR A 41 12.45 -13.94 -0.21
N ILE A 42 11.92 -14.28 0.96
CA ILE A 42 10.52 -14.12 1.35
C ILE A 42 10.50 -13.42 2.70
N TYR A 43 9.66 -12.40 2.84
CA TYR A 43 9.53 -11.62 4.07
C TYR A 43 8.15 -11.85 4.64
N VAL A 44 8.07 -12.73 5.65
CA VAL A 44 6.83 -13.04 6.35
C VAL A 44 6.68 -12.06 7.50
N MET A 45 5.94 -10.97 7.28
CA MET A 45 5.82 -9.87 8.22
C MET A 45 4.53 -10.01 9.04
N TYR A 46 4.67 -9.89 10.36
CA TYR A 46 3.59 -9.98 11.34
C TYR A 46 3.61 -8.77 12.27
N SER A 47 2.42 -8.31 12.66
CA SER A 47 2.32 -7.41 13.81
C SER A 47 1.02 -7.65 14.59
N SER A 48 1.13 -7.34 15.89
CA SER A 48 0.05 -7.44 16.87
C SER A 48 -0.83 -6.20 16.92
N GLY A 49 -0.57 -5.20 16.05
CA GLY A 49 -1.16 -3.87 16.15
C GLY A 49 -0.65 -3.05 17.33
N ASN A 50 -1.03 -1.78 17.37
CA ASN A 50 -0.62 -0.84 18.42
C ASN A 50 -1.21 -1.20 19.80
N ASP A 51 -2.38 -1.84 19.83
CA ASP A 51 -3.07 -2.31 21.04
C ASP A 51 -2.68 -3.73 21.49
N GLY A 52 -1.89 -4.46 20.68
CA GLY A 52 -1.48 -5.83 20.95
C GLY A 52 -2.54 -6.90 20.71
N MET A 53 -3.74 -6.53 20.24
CA MET A 53 -4.89 -7.42 20.09
C MET A 53 -5.18 -7.82 18.64
N LYS A 54 -4.47 -7.22 17.69
CA LYS A 54 -4.64 -7.48 16.25
C LYS A 54 -3.71 -8.62 15.83
N ASN A 55 -4.03 -9.27 14.72
CA ASN A 55 -3.16 -10.27 14.11
C ASN A 55 -3.15 -10.06 12.61
N HIS A 56 -2.25 -9.25 12.08
CA HIS A 56 -2.08 -9.16 10.64
C HIS A 56 -0.76 -9.78 10.23
N SER A 57 -0.84 -10.60 9.19
CA SER A 57 0.30 -11.26 8.59
C SER A 57 0.26 -11.07 7.08
N ILE A 58 1.41 -10.72 6.50
CA ILE A 58 1.57 -10.51 5.07
C ILE A 58 2.88 -11.15 4.63
N GLU A 59 2.84 -11.88 3.52
CA GLU A 59 4.01 -12.35 2.82
C GLU A 59 4.39 -11.32 1.76
N LEU A 60 5.61 -10.80 1.83
CA LEU A 60 6.18 -9.84 0.91
C LEU A 60 7.38 -10.46 0.19
N ARG A 61 7.50 -10.19 -1.11
CA ARG A 61 8.56 -10.73 -1.95
C ARG A 61 9.13 -9.63 -2.83
N PRO A 62 10.46 -9.47 -2.88
CA PRO A 62 11.12 -8.50 -3.74
C PRO A 62 11.22 -8.98 -5.20
N PHE A 63 10.21 -9.69 -5.70
CA PHE A 63 10.24 -10.30 -7.03
C PHE A 63 9.05 -9.82 -7.85
N ASP A 64 9.31 -9.22 -9.02
CA ASP A 64 8.27 -8.78 -9.97
C ASP A 64 7.73 -9.95 -10.79
N VAL A 65 7.19 -10.96 -10.12
CA VAL A 65 6.59 -12.14 -10.75
C VAL A 65 5.52 -12.74 -9.83
N ALA A 66 4.28 -12.25 -9.95
CA ALA A 66 3.18 -12.66 -9.08
C ALA A 66 2.73 -14.12 -9.30
N THR A 67 3.19 -14.79 -10.34
CA THR A 67 2.86 -16.20 -10.60
C THR A 67 3.90 -17.18 -10.06
N ALA A 68 5.05 -16.70 -9.58
CA ALA A 68 6.10 -17.57 -9.06
C ALA A 68 5.69 -18.19 -7.71
N SER A 69 5.98 -19.48 -7.53
CA SER A 69 5.82 -20.15 -6.25
C SER A 69 6.88 -19.68 -5.24
N SER A 70 6.62 -19.83 -3.94
CA SER A 70 7.63 -19.58 -2.90
C SER A 70 8.86 -20.46 -3.12
N GLN A 71 8.63 -21.73 -3.46
CA GLN A 71 9.66 -22.75 -3.63
C GLN A 71 10.61 -22.41 -4.78
N ASP A 72 10.08 -21.95 -5.92
CA ASP A 72 10.93 -21.59 -7.07
C ASP A 72 11.75 -20.33 -6.82
N ILE A 73 11.20 -19.37 -6.07
CA ILE A 73 11.93 -18.17 -5.62
C ILE A 73 13.10 -18.59 -4.71
N ILE A 74 12.84 -19.46 -3.73
CA ILE A 74 13.88 -19.98 -2.82
C ILE A 74 14.94 -20.78 -3.57
N ALA A 75 14.54 -21.57 -4.57
CA ALA A 75 15.46 -22.32 -5.43
C ALA A 75 16.29 -21.44 -6.38
N GLY A 76 15.97 -20.15 -6.50
CA GLY A 76 16.70 -19.18 -7.31
C GLY A 76 16.32 -19.18 -8.80
N THR A 77 15.21 -19.81 -9.17
CA THR A 77 14.71 -19.86 -10.56
C THR A 77 14.38 -18.45 -11.10
N TYR A 78 13.98 -17.53 -10.21
CA TYR A 78 13.51 -16.18 -10.56
C TYR A 78 14.49 -15.05 -10.17
N LYS A 79 15.78 -15.33 -9.99
CA LYS A 79 16.79 -14.31 -9.59
C LYS A 79 16.78 -13.04 -10.46
N GLY A 80 16.57 -13.17 -11.77
CA GLY A 80 16.51 -12.03 -12.69
C GLY A 80 15.31 -11.10 -12.49
N TYR A 81 14.37 -11.46 -11.63
CA TYR A 81 13.21 -10.65 -11.25
C TYR A 81 13.33 -10.06 -9.85
N ASP A 82 14.44 -10.29 -9.13
CA ASP A 82 14.69 -9.66 -7.84
C ASP A 82 14.93 -8.16 -8.05
N ILE A 83 14.00 -7.33 -7.58
CA ILE A 83 14.01 -5.88 -7.81
C ILE A 83 15.12 -5.17 -7.02
N ARG A 84 15.77 -5.86 -6.09
CA ARG A 84 16.91 -5.36 -5.32
C ARG A 84 18.22 -5.52 -6.09
N ASP A 85 18.26 -6.40 -7.09
CA ASP A 85 19.47 -6.65 -7.87
C ASP A 85 19.90 -5.37 -8.62
N PRO A 86 21.17 -4.94 -8.52
CA PRO A 86 21.72 -3.78 -9.21
C PRO A 86 21.54 -3.76 -10.73
N SER A 87 21.27 -4.89 -11.37
CA SER A 87 21.08 -5.02 -12.82
C SER A 87 19.60 -5.13 -13.22
N CYS A 88 18.69 -5.26 -12.26
CA CYS A 88 17.28 -5.47 -12.52
C CYS A 88 16.61 -4.18 -13.00
N THR A 89 15.83 -4.31 -14.09
CA THR A 89 15.02 -3.20 -14.64
C THR A 89 13.54 -3.32 -14.28
N PHE A 90 13.14 -4.42 -13.64
CA PHE A 90 11.79 -4.67 -13.16
C PHE A 90 11.54 -3.98 -11.84
N THR A 91 10.30 -3.57 -11.60
CA THR A 91 10.02 -2.50 -10.64
C THR A 91 9.18 -2.84 -9.43
N ASP A 92 8.38 -3.89 -9.51
CA ASP A 92 7.33 -4.11 -8.52
C ASP A 92 7.63 -5.33 -7.64
N ALA A 93 7.24 -5.24 -6.38
CA ALA A 93 7.26 -6.37 -5.48
C ALA A 93 5.98 -7.21 -5.66
N THR A 94 5.87 -8.29 -4.91
CA THR A 94 4.63 -9.06 -4.81
C THR A 94 4.27 -9.33 -3.36
N PHE A 95 2.97 -9.47 -3.11
CA PHE A 95 2.45 -9.73 -1.79
C PHE A 95 1.35 -10.79 -1.79
N ARG A 96 1.11 -11.37 -0.61
CA ARG A 96 -0.08 -12.16 -0.31
C ARG A 96 -0.45 -11.96 1.15
N LEU A 97 -1.74 -11.76 1.41
CA LEU A 97 -2.28 -11.82 2.78
C LEU A 97 -2.16 -13.26 3.27
N ILE A 98 -1.65 -13.51 4.47
CA ILE A 98 -1.47 -14.88 4.98
C ILE A 98 -2.19 -15.11 6.30
N GLU A 99 -2.76 -16.29 6.49
CA GLU A 99 -3.42 -16.64 7.75
C GLU A 99 -2.38 -16.90 8.84
N ARG A 100 -1.39 -17.74 8.52
CA ARG A 100 -0.35 -18.15 9.45
C ARG A 100 0.93 -18.54 8.71
N TYR A 101 2.01 -18.66 9.47
CA TYR A 101 3.29 -19.16 9.00
C TYR A 101 3.72 -20.35 9.85
N ASP A 102 4.14 -21.42 9.20
CA ASP A 102 4.70 -22.61 9.81
C ASP A 102 6.23 -22.51 9.79
N LYS A 103 6.79 -22.35 10.98
CA LYS A 103 8.22 -22.18 11.22
C LYS A 103 9.01 -23.46 10.97
N GLU A 104 8.41 -24.63 11.17
CA GLU A 104 9.11 -25.92 11.04
C GLU A 104 9.29 -26.29 9.57
N GLN A 105 8.26 -26.05 8.77
CA GLN A 105 8.27 -26.36 7.35
C GLN A 105 8.75 -25.20 6.46
N ASP A 106 8.95 -24.00 7.03
CA ASP A 106 9.25 -22.76 6.31
C ASP A 106 8.23 -22.46 5.21
N VAL A 107 6.94 -22.64 5.53
CA VAL A 107 5.83 -22.42 4.60
C VAL A 107 4.77 -21.51 5.21
N THR A 108 4.20 -20.66 4.38
CA THR A 108 3.05 -19.82 4.71
C THR A 108 1.75 -20.55 4.38
N PHE A 109 0.78 -20.49 5.27
CA PHE A 109 -0.56 -21.06 5.11
C PHE A 109 -1.60 -19.96 5.01
N GLY A 110 -2.50 -20.10 4.04
CA GLY A 110 -3.39 -19.01 3.66
C GLY A 110 -2.56 -17.79 3.21
N GLY A 111 -3.14 -16.76 2.65
CA GLY A 111 -4.54 -16.45 2.58
C GLY A 111 -5.17 -16.99 1.30
N PRO A 112 -6.46 -16.71 1.16
CA PRO A 112 -7.36 -17.33 0.19
C PRO A 112 -7.24 -16.77 -1.25
N GLY A 113 -6.01 -16.64 -1.76
CA GLY A 113 -5.81 -16.23 -3.14
C GLY A 113 -4.36 -16.29 -3.62
N SER A 114 -4.16 -15.86 -4.87
CA SER A 114 -2.86 -15.77 -5.52
C SER A 114 -1.96 -14.69 -4.89
N PHE A 115 -0.72 -14.60 -5.34
CA PHE A 115 0.07 -13.38 -5.16
C PHE A 115 -0.47 -12.26 -6.05
N TYR A 116 -0.30 -11.05 -5.53
CA TYR A 116 -0.67 -9.80 -6.19
C TYR A 116 0.58 -8.91 -6.32
N PRO A 117 0.68 -8.08 -7.36
CA PRO A 117 1.71 -7.05 -7.44
C PRO A 117 1.57 -6.05 -6.29
N LEU A 118 2.70 -5.69 -5.68
CA LEU A 118 2.86 -4.52 -4.82
C LEU A 118 3.65 -3.49 -5.61
N CYS A 119 2.92 -2.59 -6.28
CA CYS A 119 3.50 -1.67 -7.24
C CYS A 119 4.32 -0.57 -6.54
N PHE A 120 5.49 -0.25 -7.09
CA PHE A 120 6.31 0.90 -6.72
C PHE A 120 6.50 1.87 -7.88
N HIS A 121 6.19 1.45 -9.11
CA HIS A 121 6.32 2.27 -10.30
C HIS A 121 5.06 2.25 -11.16
N GLN A 122 4.86 3.32 -11.91
CA GLN A 122 3.83 3.33 -12.94
C GLN A 122 4.33 2.53 -14.15
N GLY A 123 3.56 1.52 -14.55
CA GLY A 123 3.84 0.72 -15.74
C GLY A 123 2.98 -0.54 -15.87
N LYS A 124 2.44 -1.05 -14.76
CA LYS A 124 1.40 -2.09 -14.80
C LYS A 124 0.05 -1.49 -15.16
N THR A 125 -0.61 -2.08 -16.14
CA THR A 125 -1.98 -1.79 -16.54
C THR A 125 -2.97 -2.65 -15.75
N THR A 126 -4.26 -2.32 -15.85
CA THR A 126 -5.39 -3.07 -15.26
C THR A 126 -5.20 -4.60 -15.20
N ASN A 127 -5.35 -5.18 -14.00
CA ASN A 127 -5.35 -6.63 -13.73
C ASN A 127 -4.09 -7.39 -14.21
N SER A 128 -2.99 -6.70 -14.47
CA SER A 128 -1.75 -7.32 -14.93
C SER A 128 -1.01 -8.02 -13.80
N THR A 129 -0.60 -9.27 -14.04
CA THR A 129 0.42 -9.96 -13.23
C THR A 129 1.76 -10.08 -13.94
N ASN A 130 1.84 -9.54 -15.16
CA ASN A 130 3.05 -9.57 -15.96
C ASN A 130 4.08 -8.62 -15.37
N VAL A 131 5.33 -9.01 -15.54
CA VAL A 131 6.50 -8.23 -15.13
C VAL A 131 6.48 -6.88 -15.84
N THR A 132 6.94 -5.82 -15.19
CA THR A 132 7.01 -4.49 -15.79
C THR A 132 8.42 -3.95 -15.67
N SER A 133 9.04 -3.70 -16.83
CA SER A 133 10.34 -3.04 -16.89
C SER A 133 10.16 -1.58 -17.22
N ILE A 134 10.91 -0.73 -16.53
CA ILE A 134 11.03 0.68 -16.88
C ILE A 134 12.24 0.97 -17.77
N GLY A 135 13.02 -0.06 -18.13
CA GLY A 135 14.21 0.06 -18.96
C GLY A 135 15.36 0.87 -18.33
N LYS A 136 15.26 1.20 -17.04
CA LYS A 136 16.25 1.98 -16.29
C LYS A 136 16.71 1.18 -15.07
N VAL A 137 18.03 1.10 -14.92
CA VAL A 137 18.67 0.35 -13.84
C VAL A 137 18.74 1.19 -12.57
N ILE A 138 19.17 2.45 -12.70
CA ILE A 138 19.25 3.42 -11.60
C ILE A 138 18.16 4.46 -11.79
N VAL A 139 17.34 4.63 -10.76
CA VAL A 139 16.30 5.66 -10.69
C VAL A 139 16.22 6.14 -9.24
N MET A 140 16.45 7.42 -9.01
CA MET A 140 16.23 8.04 -7.71
C MET A 140 14.75 8.35 -7.49
N VAL A 141 14.25 8.08 -6.29
CA VAL A 141 12.85 8.37 -5.94
C VAL A 141 12.78 9.11 -4.61
N ASP A 142 11.79 9.98 -4.47
CA ASP A 142 11.35 10.43 -3.15
C ASP A 142 10.35 9.40 -2.62
N LEU A 143 10.71 8.71 -1.53
CA LEU A 143 9.85 7.78 -0.80
C LEU A 143 9.30 8.48 0.43
N TYR A 144 7.99 8.77 0.43
CA TYR A 144 7.27 9.22 1.62
C TYR A 144 6.70 8.00 2.32
N LEU A 145 7.12 7.75 3.56
CA LEU A 145 6.84 6.50 4.27
C LEU A 145 6.36 6.78 5.70
N TYR A 146 5.22 6.18 6.06
CA TYR A 146 4.75 6.07 7.43
C TYR A 146 4.58 4.60 7.78
N VAL A 147 5.11 4.20 8.93
CA VAL A 147 4.94 2.84 9.45
C VAL A 147 4.73 2.88 10.95
N ASP A 148 3.66 2.25 11.41
CA ASP A 148 3.45 1.87 12.81
C ASP A 148 3.04 0.39 12.87
N LYS A 149 2.61 -0.11 14.04
CA LYS A 149 2.19 -1.51 14.16
C LYS A 149 0.85 -1.82 13.51
N ASP A 150 0.02 -0.85 13.18
CA ASP A 150 -1.29 -1.07 12.56
C ASP A 150 -1.23 -0.97 11.03
N ILE A 151 -0.35 -0.11 10.48
CA ILE A 151 -0.39 0.27 9.08
C ILE A 151 0.97 0.65 8.50
N VAL A 152 1.13 0.37 7.21
CA VAL A 152 2.19 0.88 6.34
C VAL A 152 1.55 1.73 5.26
N ILE A 153 2.03 2.96 5.09
CA ILE A 153 1.67 3.87 4.00
C ILE A 153 2.95 4.24 3.27
N TYR A 154 2.98 4.03 1.96
CA TYR A 154 4.12 4.43 1.13
C TYR A 154 3.65 5.22 -0.09
N CYS A 155 4.44 6.20 -0.49
CA CYS A 155 4.33 6.91 -1.75
C CYS A 155 5.70 6.98 -2.39
N VAL A 156 5.81 6.38 -3.58
CA VAL A 156 6.99 6.45 -4.43
C VAL A 156 6.73 7.53 -5.46
N TYR A 157 7.45 8.64 -5.35
CA TYR A 157 7.40 9.76 -6.25
C TYR A 157 8.70 9.81 -7.06
N GLU A 158 8.58 9.62 -8.37
CA GLU A 158 9.73 9.66 -9.27
C GLU A 158 10.18 11.12 -9.47
N ASN A 159 11.38 11.43 -8.97
CA ASN A 159 11.93 12.78 -8.93
C ASN A 159 13.42 12.80 -9.28
N ASP A 160 13.81 11.99 -10.27
CA ASP A 160 15.19 11.93 -10.74
C ASP A 160 15.40 12.96 -11.86
N ASP A 161 16.26 13.95 -11.60
CA ASP A 161 16.57 15.01 -12.59
C ASP A 161 17.30 14.46 -13.83
N ASN A 162 17.90 13.26 -13.74
CA ASN A 162 18.50 12.60 -14.89
C ASN A 162 17.46 11.87 -15.77
N LEU A 163 16.22 11.74 -15.30
CA LEU A 163 15.12 11.05 -15.98
C LEU A 163 13.88 11.95 -16.05
N PRO A 164 13.94 13.08 -16.77
CA PRO A 164 12.84 14.04 -16.84
C PRO A 164 11.54 13.44 -17.39
N GLU A 165 11.62 12.39 -18.22
CA GLU A 165 10.46 11.67 -18.77
C GLU A 165 9.69 10.85 -17.72
N ARG A 166 10.29 10.69 -16.54
CA ARG A 166 9.75 9.93 -15.40
C ARG A 166 9.27 10.83 -14.28
N LYS A 167 9.72 12.08 -14.25
CA LYS A 167 9.42 13.04 -13.18
C LYS A 167 7.91 13.21 -12.99
N GLY A 168 7.45 13.13 -11.74
CA GLY A 168 6.04 13.30 -11.38
C GLY A 168 5.21 12.01 -11.34
N LYS A 169 5.74 10.89 -11.85
CA LYS A 169 5.04 9.60 -11.75
C LYS A 169 4.97 9.15 -10.30
N THR A 170 3.76 8.86 -9.85
CA THR A 170 3.49 8.58 -8.44
C THR A 170 2.76 7.27 -8.27
N VAL A 171 3.23 6.44 -7.33
CA VAL A 171 2.53 5.25 -6.86
C VAL A 171 2.34 5.33 -5.36
N ILE A 172 1.12 5.10 -4.91
CA ILE A 172 0.76 5.09 -3.50
C ILE A 172 0.21 3.71 -3.14
N GLY A 173 0.63 3.19 -2.01
CA GLY A 173 0.05 1.97 -1.45
C GLY A 173 -0.10 2.05 0.06
N LEU A 174 -1.04 1.26 0.54
CA LEU A 174 -1.33 1.06 1.95
C LEU A 174 -1.54 -0.42 2.19
N PHE A 175 -0.99 -0.94 3.27
CA PHE A 175 -1.44 -2.20 3.84
C PHE A 175 -1.45 -2.13 5.36
N GLY A 176 -2.54 -2.60 5.97
CA GLY A 176 -2.78 -2.33 7.38
C GLY A 176 -4.22 -2.50 7.80
N ILE A 177 -4.48 -2.16 9.06
CA ILE A 177 -5.82 -2.08 9.61
C ILE A 177 -6.30 -0.61 9.54
N PRO A 178 -7.51 -0.34 9.02
CA PRO A 178 -8.12 0.98 9.05
C PRO A 178 -8.23 1.53 10.48
N ASP A 179 -8.15 2.85 10.60
CA ASP A 179 -8.15 3.58 11.89
C ASP A 179 -9.46 3.48 12.64
N GLU A 180 -10.57 3.62 11.92
CA GLU A 180 -11.91 3.49 12.48
C GLU A 180 -12.62 2.31 11.82
N GLN A 181 -13.26 1.50 12.66
CA GLN A 181 -14.04 0.34 12.26
C GLN A 181 -15.47 0.57 12.75
N TYR A 182 -16.43 0.47 11.83
CA TYR A 182 -17.84 0.71 12.10
C TYR A 182 -18.63 -0.61 12.20
N GLN A 183 -17.99 -1.74 11.92
CA GLN A 183 -18.55 -3.08 12.08
C GLN A 183 -17.78 -3.87 13.13
N GLN A 184 -18.40 -4.95 13.61
CA GLN A 184 -17.69 -5.90 14.45
C GLN A 184 -16.70 -6.70 13.60
N GLU A 185 -15.42 -6.65 13.96
CA GLU A 185 -14.34 -7.33 13.24
C GLU A 185 -13.88 -8.59 13.99
N GLN A 186 -13.18 -9.47 13.27
CA GLN A 186 -12.56 -10.69 13.79
C GLN A 186 -11.04 -10.54 13.72
N PHE A 187 -10.34 -10.77 14.83
CA PHE A 187 -8.87 -10.60 14.91
C PHE A 187 -8.11 -11.92 15.04
N THR A 188 -8.80 -13.06 14.91
CA THR A 188 -8.20 -14.39 15.02
C THR A 188 -8.87 -15.32 14.01
N PRO A 189 -8.11 -16.10 13.22
CA PRO A 189 -6.64 -16.23 13.24
C PRO A 189 -5.90 -15.08 12.55
N ILE A 190 -6.55 -14.28 11.71
CA ILE A 190 -6.03 -13.03 11.14
C ILE A 190 -7.10 -11.94 11.28
N SER A 191 -6.69 -10.68 11.37
CA SER A 191 -7.54 -9.49 11.34
C SER A 191 -8.33 -9.40 10.03
N SER A 192 -9.65 -9.56 10.11
CA SER A 192 -10.58 -9.41 8.99
C SER A 192 -10.52 -8.05 8.29
N PRO A 193 -10.30 -6.90 8.98
CA PRO A 193 -10.20 -5.61 8.31
C PRO A 193 -8.77 -5.31 7.83
N PHE A 194 -7.84 -6.27 7.88
CA PHE A 194 -6.52 -6.04 7.31
C PHE A 194 -6.64 -5.93 5.79
N SER A 195 -6.35 -4.73 5.30
CA SER A 195 -6.66 -4.26 3.97
C SER A 195 -5.39 -3.93 3.20
N VAL A 196 -5.42 -4.13 1.88
CA VAL A 196 -4.41 -3.61 0.96
C VAL A 196 -5.07 -2.71 -0.09
N LEU A 197 -4.47 -1.54 -0.32
CA LEU A 197 -4.83 -0.61 -1.38
C LEU A 197 -3.57 -0.26 -2.17
N VAL A 198 -3.69 -0.20 -3.50
CA VAL A 198 -2.63 0.24 -4.41
C VAL A 198 -3.21 1.18 -5.45
N SER A 199 -2.52 2.28 -5.74
CA SER A 199 -2.98 3.24 -6.74
C SER A 199 -2.76 2.78 -8.18
N VAL A 200 -2.07 1.64 -8.36
CA VAL A 200 -1.75 1.05 -9.66
C VAL A 200 -1.96 -0.46 -9.63
N CYS A 201 -2.69 -0.95 -10.64
CA CYS A 201 -2.87 -2.38 -10.94
C CYS A 201 -3.36 -3.24 -9.75
N PRO A 202 -4.45 -2.86 -9.05
CA PRO A 202 -5.16 -3.83 -8.23
C PRO A 202 -5.65 -4.95 -9.15
N LYS A 203 -5.31 -6.20 -8.81
CA LYS A 203 -5.69 -7.41 -9.57
C LYS A 203 -6.92 -8.09 -8.95
N TRP A 204 -7.70 -7.34 -8.19
CA TRP A 204 -9.04 -7.69 -7.70
C TRP A 204 -10.04 -6.81 -8.45
N ASP A 205 -10.69 -5.86 -7.77
CA ASP A 205 -11.60 -4.88 -8.36
C ASP A 205 -11.03 -3.46 -8.23
N PRO A 206 -11.34 -2.58 -9.20
CA PRO A 206 -10.98 -1.18 -9.07
C PRO A 206 -11.82 -0.55 -7.96
N TYR A 207 -11.27 0.49 -7.34
CA TYR A 207 -11.90 1.24 -6.27
C TYR A 207 -12.25 0.39 -5.05
N SER A 208 -11.51 -0.70 -4.83
CA SER A 208 -11.73 -1.61 -3.71
C SER A 208 -10.45 -1.87 -2.94
N ALA A 209 -10.59 -2.14 -1.64
CA ALA A 209 -9.55 -2.71 -0.81
C ALA A 209 -9.61 -4.24 -0.88
N LEU A 210 -8.45 -4.89 -0.90
CA LEU A 210 -8.35 -6.33 -0.73
C LEU A 210 -8.27 -6.65 0.77
N VAL A 211 -9.22 -7.43 1.28
CA VAL A 211 -9.28 -7.82 2.70
C VAL A 211 -9.21 -9.34 2.88
N ALA A 212 -8.80 -9.78 4.07
CA ALA A 212 -8.63 -11.20 4.40
C ALA A 212 -9.94 -11.94 4.72
N ALA A 213 -11.00 -11.20 5.08
CA ALA A 213 -12.34 -11.73 5.32
C ALA A 213 -13.41 -10.61 5.35
N ARG A 214 -14.68 -11.03 5.29
CA ARG A 214 -15.84 -10.18 5.65
C ARG A 214 -15.80 -9.79 7.13
N SER A 215 -16.63 -8.81 7.50
CA SER A 215 -16.85 -8.47 8.91
C SER A 215 -17.35 -9.70 9.68
N LYS A 216 -17.22 -9.69 11.01
CA LYS A 216 -17.59 -10.82 11.86
C LYS A 216 -19.06 -11.23 11.72
N LEU A 217 -19.95 -10.27 11.46
CA LEU A 217 -21.39 -10.51 11.33
C LEU A 217 -21.75 -11.30 10.07
N ILE A 218 -20.95 -11.16 9.00
CA ILE A 218 -21.12 -11.84 7.72
C ILE A 218 -19.88 -12.71 7.44
N TYR A 219 -19.31 -13.32 8.48
CA TYR A 219 -18.08 -14.08 8.33
C TYR A 219 -18.32 -15.37 7.53
N GLU A 220 -17.71 -15.44 6.35
CA GLU A 220 -17.82 -16.58 5.42
C GLU A 220 -16.54 -17.42 5.39
N GLY A 221 -15.71 -17.34 6.44
CA GLY A 221 -14.36 -17.87 6.45
C GLY A 221 -13.32 -16.87 5.93
N LEU A 222 -12.05 -17.25 6.02
CA LEU A 222 -10.96 -16.50 5.41
C LEU A 222 -11.06 -16.64 3.89
N LYS A 223 -11.47 -15.57 3.22
CA LYS A 223 -11.46 -15.46 1.76
C LYS A 223 -10.99 -14.08 1.29
N ASN A 224 -10.37 -14.00 0.10
CA ASN A 224 -9.86 -12.74 -0.42
C ASN A 224 -11.09 -12.01 -0.91
N VAL A 225 -11.49 -10.99 -0.16
CA VAL A 225 -12.69 -10.23 -0.46
C VAL A 225 -12.23 -8.87 -0.96
N SER A 226 -12.81 -8.47 -2.07
CA SER A 226 -12.72 -7.10 -2.56
C SER A 226 -13.87 -6.33 -1.93
N VAL A 227 -13.57 -5.29 -1.15
CA VAL A 227 -14.58 -4.42 -0.54
C VAL A 227 -14.42 -3.02 -1.14
N PRO A 228 -15.47 -2.48 -1.79
CA PRO A 228 -15.46 -1.14 -2.33
C PRO A 228 -15.00 -0.09 -1.32
N THR A 229 -14.26 0.87 -1.87
CA THR A 229 -13.81 2.09 -1.21
C THR A 229 -14.49 3.27 -1.86
N PHE A 230 -14.78 4.28 -1.06
CA PHE A 230 -15.50 5.45 -1.51
C PHE A 230 -15.12 6.66 -0.69
N ILE A 231 -15.58 7.82 -1.16
CA ILE A 231 -15.56 9.09 -0.42
C ILE A 231 -17.01 9.55 -0.28
N TRP A 232 -17.32 10.39 0.70
CA TRP A 232 -18.63 11.03 0.79
C TRP A 232 -18.75 12.12 -0.28
N ASP A 233 -19.06 11.69 -1.50
CA ASP A 233 -18.99 12.45 -2.76
C ASP A 233 -19.97 13.63 -2.86
N LYS A 234 -21.14 13.55 -2.21
CA LYS A 234 -22.26 14.50 -2.40
C LYS A 234 -21.96 15.94 -1.99
N VAL A 235 -20.95 16.20 -1.16
CA VAL A 235 -20.60 17.57 -0.71
C VAL A 235 -19.58 18.25 -1.63
N PHE A 236 -18.92 17.49 -2.51
CA PHE A 236 -17.70 17.96 -3.19
C PHE A 236 -17.80 18.00 -4.73
N LEU A 237 -19.02 18.04 -5.28
CA LEU A 237 -19.30 17.93 -6.73
C LEU A 237 -18.71 19.05 -7.60
N LYS A 238 -18.12 20.11 -7.02
CA LYS A 238 -17.38 21.18 -7.70
C LYS A 238 -16.15 21.56 -6.88
N ALA A 239 -15.10 22.07 -7.54
CA ALA A 239 -14.01 22.73 -6.84
C ALA A 239 -14.61 23.80 -5.91
N PRO A 240 -14.27 23.80 -4.61
CA PRO A 240 -14.97 24.59 -3.61
C PRO A 240 -14.89 26.09 -3.88
N SER A 241 -13.85 26.56 -4.55
CA SER A 241 -13.73 27.94 -5.00
C SER A 241 -12.82 28.08 -6.23
N LEU A 242 -13.03 29.17 -6.98
CA LEU A 242 -12.06 29.70 -7.95
C LEU A 242 -10.82 30.30 -7.26
N GLU A 243 -10.89 30.46 -5.94
CA GLU A 243 -9.93 31.17 -5.08
C GLU A 243 -8.80 30.26 -4.56
N GLY A 244 -8.85 28.96 -4.87
CA GLY A 244 -7.76 28.02 -4.57
C GLY A 244 -7.92 27.23 -3.26
N ASP A 245 -9.11 27.22 -2.65
CA ASP A 245 -9.34 26.41 -1.45
C ASP A 245 -9.25 24.92 -1.77
N ILE A 246 -8.65 24.17 -0.84
CA ILE A 246 -8.46 22.73 -0.95
C ILE A 246 -9.19 22.05 0.18
N ILE A 247 -10.00 21.05 -0.14
CA ILE A 247 -10.66 20.20 0.85
C ILE A 247 -10.02 18.82 0.83
N PHE A 248 -9.66 18.32 2.02
CA PHE A 248 -9.21 16.96 2.24
C PHE A 248 -10.33 16.07 2.77
N THR A 249 -10.46 14.88 2.19
CA THR A 249 -11.48 13.90 2.57
C THR A 249 -10.85 12.53 2.75
N SER A 250 -11.21 11.84 3.83
CA SER A 250 -10.76 10.46 4.09
C SER A 250 -11.39 9.46 3.11
N PHE A 251 -10.75 8.31 2.98
CA PHE A 251 -11.31 7.16 2.27
C PHE A 251 -12.10 6.27 3.23
N PHE A 252 -13.23 5.77 2.77
CA PHE A 252 -14.08 4.84 3.50
C PHE A 252 -14.12 3.50 2.77
N MET A 253 -14.46 2.44 3.50
CA MET A 253 -14.61 1.08 2.99
C MET A 253 -15.98 0.54 3.39
N GLY A 254 -16.68 -0.10 2.47
CA GLY A 254 -17.99 -0.66 2.73
C GLY A 254 -18.75 -1.04 1.46
N ASP A 255 -19.82 -1.83 1.62
CA ASP A 255 -20.71 -2.23 0.54
C ASP A 255 -22.13 -2.50 1.05
N ASN A 256 -22.99 -3.08 0.21
CA ASN A 256 -24.35 -3.45 0.56
C ASN A 256 -24.44 -4.68 1.49
N ILE A 257 -23.33 -5.36 1.77
CA ILE A 257 -23.28 -6.56 2.63
C ILE A 257 -22.77 -6.18 4.03
N ASP A 258 -21.58 -5.57 4.10
CA ASP A 258 -20.98 -5.13 5.36
C ASP A 258 -21.49 -3.75 5.81
N GLY A 259 -22.22 -3.02 4.95
CA GLY A 259 -22.56 -1.62 5.19
C GLY A 259 -21.31 -0.73 5.19
N LEU A 260 -21.38 0.42 5.88
CA LEU A 260 -20.17 1.17 6.21
C LEU A 260 -19.31 0.33 7.15
N ARG A 261 -18.09 -0.01 6.71
CA ARG A 261 -17.21 -0.94 7.41
C ARG A 261 -16.04 -0.26 8.11
N ALA A 262 -15.32 0.62 7.41
CA ALA A 262 -14.14 1.26 7.97
C ALA A 262 -13.80 2.60 7.33
N LYS A 263 -12.89 3.35 7.96
CA LYS A 263 -12.30 4.59 7.44
C LYS A 263 -10.78 4.52 7.56
N PHE A 264 -10.10 4.94 6.49
CA PHE A 264 -8.65 5.06 6.43
C PHE A 264 -8.21 6.48 6.77
N ASP A 265 -7.13 6.59 7.54
CA ASP A 265 -6.46 7.85 7.89
C ASP A 265 -4.99 7.84 7.44
N GLY A 266 -4.40 9.04 7.32
CA GLY A 266 -3.03 9.27 6.83
C GLY A 266 -2.90 9.37 5.31
N LEU A 267 -4.00 9.14 4.58
CA LEU A 267 -4.16 9.36 3.15
C LEU A 267 -5.49 10.06 2.93
N TYR A 268 -5.48 11.18 2.21
CA TYR A 268 -6.70 11.93 1.92
C TYR A 268 -6.82 12.14 0.42
N THR A 269 -8.04 12.03 -0.11
CA THR A 269 -8.28 12.64 -1.41
C THR A 269 -8.38 14.14 -1.24
N TYR A 270 -8.07 14.88 -2.30
CA TYR A 270 -8.28 16.32 -2.28
C TYR A 270 -8.96 16.84 -3.55
N ARG A 271 -9.73 17.92 -3.39
CA ARG A 271 -10.33 18.69 -4.49
C ARG A 271 -10.06 20.17 -4.26
N GLY A 272 -9.71 20.88 -5.33
CA GLY A 272 -9.33 22.29 -5.33
C GLY A 272 -8.92 22.74 -6.73
N SER A 273 -8.40 23.95 -6.85
CA SER A 273 -7.82 24.48 -8.10
C SER A 273 -6.43 25.07 -7.83
N ASN A 274 -5.66 25.35 -8.89
CA ASN A 274 -4.36 26.05 -8.83
C ASN A 274 -3.23 25.36 -8.03
N PHE A 275 -3.22 24.03 -7.98
CA PHE A 275 -2.10 23.26 -7.41
C PHE A 275 -1.39 22.45 -8.50
N VAL A 276 -0.13 22.13 -8.24
CA VAL A 276 0.71 21.22 -9.01
C VAL A 276 1.05 20.01 -8.15
N THR A 277 1.13 18.84 -8.77
CA THR A 277 1.66 17.63 -8.13
C THR A 277 3.02 17.92 -7.49
N GLY A 278 3.13 17.72 -6.19
CA GLY A 278 4.32 17.98 -5.39
C GLY A 278 4.21 19.20 -4.47
N ASP A 279 3.19 20.04 -4.63
CA ASP A 279 2.94 21.20 -3.77
C ASP A 279 2.70 20.81 -2.31
N ILE A 280 2.96 21.75 -1.40
CA ILE A 280 2.70 21.64 0.03
C ILE A 280 1.56 22.60 0.40
N VAL A 281 0.53 22.06 1.04
CA VAL A 281 -0.59 22.82 1.61
C VAL A 281 -0.44 22.85 3.12
N GLU A 282 -0.56 24.04 3.69
CA GLU A 282 -0.50 24.25 5.14
C GLU A 282 -1.92 24.41 5.69
N ILE A 283 -2.26 23.62 6.71
CA ILE A 283 -3.55 23.71 7.41
C ILE A 283 -3.26 24.01 8.88
N SER A 284 -3.76 25.14 9.36
CA SER A 284 -3.70 25.49 10.78
C SER A 284 -4.88 24.86 11.51
N GLN A 285 -4.62 23.92 12.41
CA GLN A 285 -5.64 23.25 13.22
C GLN A 285 -5.14 23.11 14.66
N ASP A 286 -5.97 23.50 15.63
CA ASP A 286 -5.69 23.37 17.07
C ASP A 286 -4.34 23.96 17.53
N GLY A 287 -3.88 25.03 16.85
CA GLY A 287 -2.62 25.70 17.15
C GLY A 287 -1.37 25.04 16.55
N GLU A 288 -1.53 23.98 15.76
CA GLU A 288 -0.48 23.31 14.99
C GLU A 288 -0.64 23.63 13.49
N VAL A 289 0.48 23.86 12.80
CA VAL A 289 0.51 23.95 11.33
C VAL A 289 0.85 22.58 10.79
N GLN A 290 -0.11 21.95 10.13
CA GLN A 290 0.06 20.66 9.48
C GLN A 290 0.37 20.89 8.00
N LYS A 291 1.36 20.17 7.45
CA LYS A 291 1.77 20.28 6.06
C LYS A 291 1.42 19.02 5.30
N TYR A 292 0.72 19.20 4.19
CA TYR A 292 0.26 18.12 3.33
C TYR A 292 0.87 18.25 1.95
N LYS A 293 1.56 17.20 1.50
CA LYS A 293 2.09 17.13 0.14
C LYS A 293 1.05 16.52 -0.80
N LEU A 294 0.83 17.18 -1.93
CA LEU A 294 -0.18 16.83 -2.92
C LEU A 294 0.41 15.95 -4.02
N PHE A 295 -0.31 14.89 -4.39
CA PHE A 295 0.10 13.96 -5.43
C PHE A 295 -1.02 13.66 -6.41
N ASN A 296 -0.63 13.35 -7.65
CA ASN A 296 -1.54 12.79 -8.65
C ASN A 296 -1.03 11.41 -9.08
N THR A 297 -1.89 10.41 -8.95
CA THR A 297 -1.59 9.01 -9.27
C THR A 297 -2.20 8.56 -10.60
N TYR A 298 -2.85 9.46 -11.33
CA TYR A 298 -3.50 9.13 -12.58
C TYR A 298 -2.46 8.90 -13.69
N TYR A 299 -2.66 7.84 -14.46
CA TYR A 299 -1.94 7.59 -15.70
C TYR A 299 -2.83 6.76 -16.64
N SER A 300 -2.47 6.70 -17.92
CA SER A 300 -3.20 5.93 -18.93
C SER A 300 -3.35 4.46 -18.51
N SER A 301 -4.58 3.93 -18.60
CA SER A 301 -4.92 2.52 -18.36
C SER A 301 -4.57 1.97 -16.96
N VAL A 302 -4.51 2.85 -15.96
CA VAL A 302 -4.31 2.49 -14.56
C VAL A 302 -5.66 2.16 -13.91
N TRP A 303 -5.73 1.01 -13.24
CA TRP A 303 -6.74 0.77 -12.20
C TRP A 303 -6.15 1.12 -10.84
N SER A 304 -6.96 1.73 -10.00
CA SER A 304 -6.59 2.18 -8.66
C SER A 304 -7.54 1.55 -7.65
N SER A 305 -7.04 1.15 -6.49
CA SER A 305 -7.87 0.83 -5.32
C SER A 305 -8.55 2.07 -4.74
N PHE A 306 -8.09 3.27 -5.08
CA PHE A 306 -8.64 4.54 -4.60
C PHE A 306 -9.66 5.10 -5.59
N PRO A 307 -10.82 5.60 -5.13
CA PRO A 307 -11.86 6.18 -5.99
C PRO A 307 -11.45 7.50 -6.65
N GLU A 308 -10.34 8.09 -6.20
CA GLU A 308 -9.79 9.35 -6.68
C GLU A 308 -8.28 9.23 -6.90
N TYR A 309 -7.74 10.04 -7.80
CA TYR A 309 -6.30 10.01 -8.15
C TYR A 309 -5.48 11.10 -7.48
N ASN A 310 -6.13 12.14 -6.99
CA ASN A 310 -5.51 13.25 -6.26
C ASN A 310 -5.42 12.86 -4.79
N ILE A 311 -4.21 12.56 -4.31
CA ILE A 311 -3.98 12.06 -2.95
C ILE A 311 -3.03 13.01 -2.22
N ALA A 312 -3.37 13.39 -1.00
CA ALA A 312 -2.57 14.19 -0.10
C ALA A 312 -2.02 13.32 1.04
N LEU A 313 -0.76 13.55 1.39
CA LEU A 313 -0.07 12.92 2.53
C LEU A 313 0.40 13.98 3.50
N ARG A 314 0.20 13.77 4.80
CA ARG A 314 0.82 14.63 5.80
C ARG A 314 2.32 14.36 5.86
N VAL A 315 3.13 15.42 5.82
CA VAL A 315 4.60 15.38 5.84
C VAL A 315 5.22 16.18 6.98
N GLU A 316 4.43 17.04 7.63
CA GLU A 316 4.74 17.76 8.87
C GLU A 316 3.44 17.94 9.67
#